data_AF-A0A7J8EYB3-F1
#
_entry.id   AF-A0A7J8EYB3-F1
#
_cell.length_a   1.000
_cell.length_b   1.000
_cell.length_c   1.000
_cell.angle_alpha   90.00
_cell.angle_beta   90.00
_cell.angle_gamma   90.00
#
_symmetry.space_group_name_H-M   'P 1'
#
loop_
_entity.id
_entity.type
_entity.pdbx_description
1 polymer ?
#
loop_
_entity_poly.entity_id
_entity_poly.type
_entity_poly.pdbx_seq_one_letter_code
_entity_poly.pdbx_strand_id
1 'polypeptide(L)'
;MPPSPPTLYRDDPNTYHYVVSEPLGRNSYKERYLFVFRPDQVSAMDSYQYDDGCEPCGNDTFSREPAIVKFFSPFTQIKEFAIVPLHAAPSDAVAEIDSLYDVYLDVRKKWDMEDIMLMGDFNAGCSYVSPSHWSSIRLRTSPAFQWLIPDTADTTVTSTHCAYDRIVVAGTLLQNAIVPNSAVPFDFQAAYGLSDQTVCDYPLDRLYSNGGLGRRDGVRSRLLAITVFVDLKEPLVCAPGNLFPGRYEQRTMPGAKSWP
;
A
#
# COMPACT_ATOMS: atom_id res chain seq x y z
N MET A 1 -2.53 -37.31 -35.14
CA MET A 1 -2.45 -37.08 -33.69
C MET A 1 -3.14 -35.76 -33.39
N PRO A 2 -4.08 -35.68 -32.44
CA PRO A 2 -4.57 -34.39 -32.00
C PRO A 2 -3.44 -33.65 -31.25
N PRO A 3 -3.38 -32.30 -31.32
CA PRO A 3 -2.44 -31.54 -30.52
C PRO A 3 -2.76 -31.74 -29.03
N SER A 4 -1.72 -31.93 -28.23
CA SER A 4 -1.79 -31.97 -26.77
C SER A 4 -2.42 -30.68 -26.24
N PRO A 5 -3.35 -30.76 -25.26
CA PRO A 5 -3.96 -29.57 -24.69
C PRO A 5 -2.89 -28.69 -24.02
N PRO A 6 -3.04 -27.36 -24.04
CA PRO A 6 -2.12 -26.47 -23.35
C PRO A 6 -2.17 -26.80 -21.86
N THR A 7 -1.05 -27.28 -21.33
CA THR A 7 -0.80 -27.32 -19.89
C THR A 7 -0.85 -25.89 -19.39
N LEU A 8 -1.95 -25.53 -18.73
CA LEU A 8 -2.03 -24.34 -17.90
C LEU A 8 -1.00 -24.52 -16.79
N TYR A 9 0.17 -23.91 -16.95
CA TYR A 9 1.10 -23.70 -15.84
C TYR A 9 0.37 -22.81 -14.84
N ARG A 10 -0.24 -23.44 -13.84
CA ARG A 10 -0.75 -22.73 -12.68
C ARG A 10 0.46 -22.44 -11.83
N ASP A 11 0.85 -21.18 -11.74
CA ASP A 11 1.89 -20.75 -10.81
C ASP A 11 1.57 -21.29 -9.40
N ASP A 12 2.61 -21.69 -8.66
CA ASP A 12 2.45 -22.19 -7.29
C ASP A 12 1.72 -21.11 -6.47
N PRO A 13 0.66 -21.44 -5.71
CA PRO A 13 -0.10 -20.48 -4.91
C PRO A 13 0.73 -19.71 -3.87
N ASN A 14 1.99 -20.12 -3.62
CA ASN A 14 2.95 -19.42 -2.76
C ASN A 14 3.95 -18.53 -3.53
N THR A 15 3.77 -18.36 -4.84
CA THR A 15 4.65 -17.52 -5.67
C THR A 15 4.26 -16.05 -5.51
N TYR A 16 5.26 -15.18 -5.38
CA TYR A 16 5.08 -13.73 -5.40
C TYR A 16 5.91 -13.12 -6.52
N HIS A 17 5.33 -12.15 -7.21
CA HIS A 17 6.02 -11.25 -8.12
C HIS A 17 6.25 -9.92 -7.43
N TYR A 18 7.16 -9.12 -7.97
CA TYR A 18 7.49 -7.82 -7.41
C TYR A 18 7.76 -6.74 -8.45
N VAL A 19 7.53 -5.49 -8.05
CA VAL A 19 8.03 -4.28 -8.69
C VAL A 19 8.83 -3.52 -7.64
N VAL A 20 10.05 -3.09 -7.97
CA VAL A 20 10.94 -2.38 -7.04
C VAL A 20 11.46 -1.11 -7.70
N SER A 21 11.49 0.00 -6.95
CA SER A 21 12.06 1.27 -7.43
C SER A 21 13.58 1.27 -7.39
N GLU A 22 14.20 2.26 -8.04
CA GLU A 22 15.59 2.63 -7.74
C GLU A 22 15.74 3.18 -6.31
N PRO A 23 16.95 3.34 -5.74
CA PRO A 23 17.15 3.99 -4.46
C PRO A 23 16.79 5.47 -4.54
N LEU A 24 15.83 5.91 -3.72
CA LEU A 24 15.28 7.26 -3.68
C LEU A 24 15.64 7.96 -2.36
N GLY A 25 15.84 9.27 -2.41
CA GLY A 25 16.30 10.05 -1.25
C GLY A 25 17.00 11.32 -1.72
N ARG A 26 16.80 12.46 -1.07
CA ARG A 26 17.55 13.69 -1.41
C ARG A 26 19.05 13.63 -1.07
N ASN A 27 19.43 12.84 -0.07
CA ASN A 27 20.80 12.78 0.44
C ASN A 27 21.40 11.36 0.30
N SER A 28 22.49 11.06 1.01
CA SER A 28 23.15 9.74 0.94
C SER A 28 22.30 8.59 1.51
N TYR A 29 21.33 8.90 2.37
CA TYR A 29 20.35 7.93 2.84
C TYR A 29 19.29 7.73 1.75
N LYS A 30 19.16 6.48 1.29
CA LYS A 30 18.24 6.09 0.23
C LYS A 30 17.36 4.93 0.69
N GLU A 31 16.14 4.89 0.17
CA GLU A 31 15.17 3.82 0.38
C GLU A 31 14.59 3.36 -0.96
N ARG A 32 13.87 2.24 -0.98
CA ARG A 32 13.18 1.74 -2.18
C ARG A 32 11.73 1.46 -1.85
N TYR A 33 10.84 1.71 -2.81
CA TYR A 33 9.51 1.16 -2.79
C TYR A 33 9.54 -0.28 -3.34
N LEU A 34 8.89 -1.20 -2.63
CA LEU A 34 8.76 -2.60 -3.03
C LEU A 34 7.28 -2.99 -3.02
N PHE A 35 6.76 -3.32 -4.19
CA PHE A 35 5.45 -3.96 -4.34
C PHE A 35 5.65 -5.45 -4.40
N VAL A 36 4.98 -6.20 -3.54
CA VAL A 36 4.96 -7.66 -3.55
C VAL A 36 3.51 -8.09 -3.77
N PHE A 37 3.26 -8.88 -4.82
CA PHE A 37 1.91 -9.27 -5.18
C PHE A 37 1.84 -10.71 -5.65
N ARG A 38 0.68 -11.33 -5.47
CA ARG A 38 0.44 -12.69 -5.96
C ARG A 38 -0.02 -12.64 -7.42
N PRO A 39 0.72 -13.24 -8.37
CA PRO A 39 0.40 -13.16 -9.80
C PRO A 39 -0.88 -13.90 -10.18
N ASP A 40 -1.34 -14.84 -9.35
CA ASP A 40 -2.64 -15.51 -9.51
C ASP A 40 -3.82 -14.65 -9.05
N GLN A 41 -3.58 -13.48 -8.42
CA GLN A 41 -4.62 -12.57 -7.94
C GLN A 41 -4.66 -11.27 -8.74
N VAL A 42 -3.50 -10.69 -9.05
CA VAL A 42 -3.37 -9.42 -9.78
C VAL A 42 -2.17 -9.45 -10.72
N SER A 43 -2.17 -8.60 -11.74
CA SER A 43 -1.05 -8.41 -12.66
C SER A 43 -0.60 -6.95 -12.67
N ALA A 44 0.70 -6.70 -12.51
CA ALA A 44 1.27 -5.38 -12.76
C ALA A 44 1.33 -5.14 -14.27
N MET A 45 0.65 -4.11 -14.75
CA MET A 45 0.45 -3.85 -16.19
C MET A 45 1.41 -2.82 -16.75
N ASP A 46 1.69 -1.80 -15.96
CA ASP A 46 2.63 -0.73 -16.27
C ASP A 46 3.14 -0.12 -14.97
N SER A 47 4.32 0.49 -15.00
CA SER A 47 4.87 1.22 -13.86
C SER A 47 5.75 2.37 -14.32
N TYR A 48 5.79 3.43 -13.50
CA TYR A 48 6.69 4.54 -13.71
C TYR A 48 6.97 5.24 -12.39
N GLN A 49 8.09 5.95 -12.33
CA GLN A 49 8.40 6.83 -11.21
C GLN A 49 7.92 8.24 -11.55
N TYR A 50 7.23 8.88 -10.62
CA TYR A 50 6.88 10.29 -10.75
C TYR A 50 8.16 11.13 -10.75
N ASP A 51 8.17 12.19 -11.55
CA ASP A 51 9.27 13.15 -11.65
C ASP A 51 8.66 14.53 -11.50
N ASP A 52 8.88 15.17 -10.34
CA ASP A 52 8.39 16.52 -10.04
C ASP A 52 9.32 17.63 -10.54
N GLY A 53 10.40 17.24 -11.22
CA GLY A 53 11.28 18.12 -11.95
C GLY A 53 12.74 18.01 -11.51
N CYS A 54 13.47 19.08 -11.78
CA CYS A 54 14.93 19.12 -11.63
C CYS A 54 15.36 19.19 -10.15
N GLU A 55 15.95 18.12 -9.61
CA GLU A 55 16.52 18.11 -8.24
C GLU A 55 17.56 19.25 -8.01
N PRO A 56 18.54 19.51 -8.92
CA PRO A 56 19.52 20.59 -8.73
C PRO A 56 18.91 22.00 -8.75
N CYS A 57 17.69 22.14 -9.27
CA CYS A 57 17.01 23.42 -9.42
C CYS A 57 16.19 23.80 -8.17
N GLY A 58 16.10 22.91 -7.19
CA GLY A 58 15.36 23.15 -5.93
C GLY A 58 13.84 23.09 -6.07
N ASN A 59 13.34 22.49 -7.16
CA ASN A 59 11.91 22.29 -7.41
C ASN A 59 11.39 20.92 -6.95
N ASP A 60 12.28 20.08 -6.43
CA ASP A 60 11.96 18.75 -5.91
C ASP A 60 11.17 18.86 -4.60
N THR A 61 9.96 18.33 -4.62
CA THR A 61 9.02 18.31 -3.50
C THR A 61 9.12 17.03 -2.70
N PHE A 62 9.38 15.89 -3.35
CA PHE A 62 9.41 14.59 -2.68
C PHE A 62 10.83 14.17 -2.31
N SER A 63 11.07 13.88 -1.03
CA SER A 63 12.34 13.23 -0.69
C SER A 63 12.50 11.85 -1.34
N ARG A 64 11.39 11.17 -1.65
CA ARG A 64 11.33 9.86 -2.31
C ARG A 64 10.16 9.85 -3.28
N GLU A 65 10.45 10.05 -4.55
CA GLU A 65 9.47 10.21 -5.61
C GLU A 65 8.57 8.97 -5.74
N PRO A 66 7.24 9.10 -5.79
CA PRO A 66 6.34 7.95 -5.87
C PRO A 66 6.63 7.00 -7.04
N ALA A 67 6.84 5.71 -6.74
CA ALA A 67 6.95 4.64 -7.73
C ALA A 67 5.58 4.01 -8.02
N ILE A 68 4.93 4.43 -9.09
CA ILE A 68 3.52 4.17 -9.37
C ILE A 68 3.37 2.89 -10.17
N VAL A 69 2.41 2.04 -9.79
CA VAL A 69 2.13 0.78 -10.49
C VAL A 69 0.65 0.69 -10.85
N LYS A 70 0.37 0.41 -12.12
CA LYS A 70 -0.98 0.08 -12.61
C LYS A 70 -1.20 -1.42 -12.46
N PHE A 71 -2.29 -1.81 -11.78
CA PHE A 71 -2.67 -3.19 -11.59
C PHE A 71 -3.93 -3.55 -12.37
N PHE A 72 -3.98 -4.78 -12.87
CA PHE A 72 -5.19 -5.46 -13.30
C PHE A 72 -5.60 -6.51 -12.26
N SER A 73 -6.86 -6.48 -11.82
CA SER A 73 -7.43 -7.36 -10.79
C SER A 73 -8.70 -8.06 -11.31
N PRO A 74 -8.57 -9.28 -11.86
CA PRO A 74 -9.69 -9.99 -12.47
C PRO A 74 -10.77 -10.41 -11.46
N PHE A 75 -10.43 -10.53 -10.17
CA PHE A 75 -11.34 -11.06 -9.14
C PHE A 75 -12.06 -10.00 -8.32
N THR A 76 -11.82 -8.70 -8.55
CA THR A 76 -12.51 -7.61 -7.84
C THR A 76 -13.53 -6.91 -8.74
N GLN A 77 -14.44 -6.13 -8.15
CA GLN A 77 -15.39 -5.30 -8.92
C GLN A 77 -14.67 -4.26 -9.78
N ILE A 78 -13.65 -3.62 -9.24
CA ILE A 78 -12.70 -2.81 -9.99
C ILE A 78 -11.73 -3.72 -10.75
N LYS A 79 -11.52 -3.48 -12.05
CA LYS A 79 -10.63 -4.31 -12.89
C LYS A 79 -9.26 -3.71 -13.08
N GLU A 80 -9.16 -2.39 -13.16
CA GLU A 80 -7.89 -1.68 -13.30
C GLU A 80 -7.85 -0.54 -12.30
N PHE A 81 -6.74 -0.38 -11.60
CA PHE A 81 -6.49 0.74 -10.70
C PHE A 81 -4.99 0.95 -10.55
N ALA A 82 -4.58 2.14 -10.14
CA ALA A 82 -3.19 2.44 -9.84
C ALA A 82 -2.95 2.49 -8.32
N ILE A 83 -1.75 2.13 -7.90
CA ILE A 83 -1.25 2.38 -6.55
C ILE A 83 -0.10 3.38 -6.61
N VAL A 84 -0.20 4.45 -5.83
CA VAL A 84 0.81 5.49 -5.62
C VAL A 84 1.35 5.35 -4.20
N PRO A 85 2.61 4.91 -4.01
CA PRO A 85 3.19 4.80 -2.70
C PRO A 85 3.77 6.16 -2.27
N LEU A 86 3.72 6.46 -0.98
CA LEU A 86 4.53 7.52 -0.40
C LEU A 86 5.01 7.10 0.99
N HIS A 87 6.32 7.22 1.19
CA HIS A 87 6.92 7.35 2.51
C HIS A 87 7.35 8.82 2.63
N ALA A 88 6.60 9.62 3.37
CA ALA A 88 6.80 11.06 3.41
C ALA A 88 8.00 11.43 4.30
N ALA A 89 8.79 12.43 3.94
CA ALA A 89 9.77 12.98 4.86
C ALA A 89 9.05 13.64 6.06
N PRO A 90 9.35 13.28 7.33
CA PRO A 90 8.59 13.81 8.47
C PRO A 90 8.56 15.34 8.57
N SER A 91 9.64 16.01 8.19
CA SER A 91 9.73 17.48 8.18
C SER A 91 8.91 18.13 7.08
N ASP A 92 8.66 17.42 5.98
CA ASP A 92 8.00 17.93 4.77
C ASP A 92 6.63 17.27 4.53
N ALA A 93 6.12 16.50 5.51
CA ALA A 93 4.92 15.68 5.37
C ALA A 93 3.72 16.47 4.83
N VAL A 94 3.50 17.70 5.31
CA VAL A 94 2.40 18.55 4.81
C VAL A 94 2.54 18.84 3.30
N ALA A 95 3.74 19.16 2.84
CA ALA A 95 4.01 19.50 1.44
C ALA A 95 3.97 18.27 0.53
N GLU A 96 4.56 17.14 0.96
CA GLU A 96 4.57 15.90 0.19
C GLU A 96 3.15 15.30 0.07
N ILE A 97 2.36 15.30 1.16
CA ILE A 97 0.96 14.83 1.11
C ILE A 97 0.10 15.76 0.23
N ASP A 98 0.30 17.08 0.29
CA ASP A 98 -0.40 18.00 -0.62
C ASP A 98 -0.07 17.70 -2.07
N SER A 99 1.20 17.46 -2.37
CA SER A 99 1.71 17.22 -3.73
C SER A 99 1.30 15.88 -4.32
N LEU A 100 0.87 14.91 -3.50
CA LEU A 100 0.18 13.71 -4.00
C LEU A 100 -1.09 14.03 -4.80
N TYR A 101 -1.70 15.21 -4.59
CA TYR A 101 -2.77 15.68 -5.46
C TYR A 101 -2.30 15.85 -6.91
N ASP A 102 -1.09 16.40 -7.10
CA ASP A 102 -0.52 16.61 -8.44
C ASP A 102 -0.08 15.28 -9.07
N VAL A 103 0.42 14.34 -8.25
CA VAL A 103 0.68 12.95 -8.69
C VAL A 103 -0.61 12.28 -9.15
N TYR A 104 -1.71 12.45 -8.43
CA TYR A 104 -3.03 11.96 -8.85
C TYR A 104 -3.43 12.53 -10.22
N LEU A 105 -3.23 13.83 -10.46
CA LEU A 105 -3.51 14.44 -11.75
C LEU A 105 -2.60 13.92 -12.88
N ASP A 106 -1.32 13.64 -12.57
CA ASP A 106 -0.38 13.06 -13.54
C ASP A 106 -0.81 11.65 -13.95
N VAL A 107 -1.16 10.78 -12.99
CA VAL A 107 -1.67 9.44 -13.27
C VAL A 107 -2.92 9.50 -14.14
N ARG A 108 -3.87 10.40 -13.81
CA ARG A 108 -5.07 10.61 -14.63
C ARG A 108 -4.71 10.98 -16.07
N LYS A 109 -3.78 11.92 -16.24
CA LYS A 109 -3.37 12.38 -17.57
C LYS A 109 -2.62 11.30 -18.35
N LYS A 110 -1.74 10.55 -17.69
CA LYS A 110 -0.88 9.53 -18.32
C LYS A 110 -1.66 8.31 -18.76
N TRP A 111 -2.58 7.82 -17.93
CA TRP A 111 -3.29 6.56 -18.15
C TRP A 111 -4.79 6.69 -18.39
N ASP A 112 -5.33 7.92 -18.43
CA ASP A 112 -6.78 8.18 -18.53
C ASP A 112 -7.59 7.40 -17.47
N MET A 113 -7.08 7.40 -16.23
CA MET A 113 -7.57 6.56 -15.14
C MET A 113 -7.92 7.40 -13.91
N GLU A 114 -9.10 7.22 -13.35
CA GLU A 114 -9.55 7.94 -12.13
C GLU A 114 -9.43 7.10 -10.85
N ASP A 115 -9.41 5.77 -10.99
CA ASP A 115 -9.39 4.79 -9.90
C ASP A 115 -7.96 4.59 -9.37
N ILE A 116 -7.62 5.37 -8.34
CA ILE A 116 -6.24 5.49 -7.84
C ILE A 116 -6.25 5.36 -6.31
N MET A 117 -5.41 4.46 -5.80
CA MET A 117 -5.11 4.30 -4.39
C MET A 117 -3.77 4.96 -4.08
N LEU A 118 -3.73 5.84 -3.08
CA LEU A 118 -2.52 6.46 -2.56
C LEU A 118 -2.30 5.96 -1.13
N MET A 119 -1.13 5.39 -0.84
CA MET A 119 -0.90 4.73 0.45
C MET A 119 0.56 4.70 0.90
N GLY A 120 0.77 4.53 2.20
CA GLY A 120 2.08 4.38 2.82
C GLY A 120 2.20 5.17 4.12
N ASP A 121 3.42 5.27 4.64
CA ASP A 121 3.75 6.11 5.80
C ASP A 121 3.80 7.58 5.35
N PHE A 122 2.65 8.26 5.47
CA PHE A 122 2.56 9.67 5.12
C PHE A 122 3.09 10.58 6.24
N ASN A 123 3.51 10.03 7.39
CA ASN A 123 3.76 10.81 8.60
C ASN A 123 2.57 11.74 8.94
N ALA A 124 1.35 11.31 8.62
CA ALA A 124 0.16 12.15 8.57
C ALA A 124 -0.56 12.35 9.92
N GLY A 125 0.18 12.66 10.98
CA GLY A 125 -0.39 12.89 12.30
C GLY A 125 0.59 13.50 13.29
N CYS A 126 0.13 13.61 14.53
CA CYS A 126 0.94 14.08 15.66
C CYS A 126 1.66 15.41 15.35
N SER A 127 2.97 15.51 15.61
CA SER A 127 3.72 16.75 15.42
C SER A 127 3.99 17.10 13.96
N TYR A 128 3.92 16.13 13.05
CA TYR A 128 4.25 16.34 11.64
C TYR A 128 3.08 16.95 10.87
N VAL A 129 1.86 16.46 11.11
CA VAL A 129 0.61 17.03 10.55
C VAL A 129 -0.38 17.30 11.67
N SER A 130 -0.40 18.55 12.13
CA SER A 130 -1.34 19.02 13.15
C SER A 130 -2.74 19.28 12.57
N PRO A 131 -3.80 19.37 13.40
CA PRO A 131 -5.15 19.64 12.94
C PRO A 131 -5.30 20.89 12.05
N SER A 132 -4.49 21.93 12.27
CA SER A 132 -4.52 23.16 11.47
C SER A 132 -3.88 23.03 10.09
N HIS A 133 -3.07 21.99 9.83
CA HIS A 133 -2.46 21.76 8.52
C HIS A 133 -3.41 21.08 7.53
N TRP A 134 -4.43 20.35 7.99
CA TRP A 134 -5.31 19.60 7.10
C TRP A 134 -6.06 20.46 6.09
N SER A 135 -6.35 21.72 6.43
CA SER A 135 -7.01 22.66 5.52
C SER A 135 -6.13 23.12 4.37
N SER A 136 -4.81 22.95 4.43
CA SER A 136 -3.88 23.30 3.35
C SER A 136 -3.52 22.12 2.45
N ILE A 137 -3.99 20.91 2.75
CA ILE A 137 -3.66 19.69 2.00
C ILE A 137 -4.79 19.40 1.01
N ARG A 138 -4.55 19.56 -0.30
CA ARG A 138 -5.52 19.32 -1.38
C ARG A 138 -6.00 17.88 -1.43
N LEU A 139 -5.12 16.91 -1.15
CA LEU A 139 -5.48 15.49 -1.03
C LEU A 139 -6.50 15.23 0.09
N ARG A 140 -6.57 16.10 1.11
CA ARG A 140 -7.53 16.00 2.22
C ARG A 140 -8.81 16.79 1.98
N THR A 141 -8.68 17.99 1.44
CA THR A 141 -9.80 18.94 1.30
C THR A 141 -10.65 18.68 0.05
N SER A 142 -10.09 18.05 -0.98
CA SER A 142 -10.82 17.74 -2.20
C SER A 142 -11.81 16.58 -1.97
N PRO A 143 -13.08 16.72 -2.40
CA PRO A 143 -14.09 15.66 -2.24
C PRO A 143 -13.85 14.44 -3.14
N ALA A 144 -12.86 14.50 -4.04
CA ALA A 144 -12.48 13.38 -4.88
C ALA A 144 -11.88 12.21 -4.07
N PHE A 145 -11.35 12.49 -2.87
CA PHE A 145 -10.60 11.51 -2.09
C PHE A 145 -11.36 11.06 -0.86
N GLN A 146 -11.38 9.75 -0.66
CA GLN A 146 -11.84 9.13 0.57
C GLN A 146 -10.64 8.63 1.36
N TRP A 147 -10.47 9.16 2.58
CA TRP A 147 -9.45 8.70 3.52
C TRP A 147 -10.01 7.52 4.31
N LEU A 148 -9.44 6.34 4.10
CA LEU A 148 -9.94 5.09 4.69
C LEU A 148 -9.42 4.86 6.10
N ILE A 149 -8.21 5.34 6.41
CA ILE A 149 -7.64 5.32 7.76
C ILE A 149 -7.91 6.66 8.45
N PRO A 150 -8.73 6.68 9.53
CA PRO A 150 -9.11 7.90 10.21
C PRO A 150 -7.95 8.47 11.04
N ASP A 151 -8.01 9.77 11.35
CA ASP A 151 -7.01 10.43 12.20
C ASP A 151 -6.93 9.88 13.63
N THR A 152 -7.96 9.13 14.06
CA THR A 152 -8.03 8.50 15.38
C THR A 152 -7.32 7.14 15.43
N ALA A 153 -6.92 6.57 14.28
CA ALA A 153 -6.21 5.31 14.23
C ALA A 153 -4.83 5.43 14.88
N ASP A 154 -4.32 4.30 15.40
CA ASP A 154 -2.92 4.17 15.77
C ASP A 154 -2.24 3.25 14.77
N THR A 155 -1.26 3.78 14.06
CA THR A 155 -0.43 3.03 13.11
C THR A 155 1.01 2.92 13.58
N THR A 156 1.27 3.13 14.88
CA THR A 156 2.60 2.99 15.46
C THR A 156 2.70 1.73 16.32
N VAL A 157 3.86 1.09 16.29
CA VAL A 157 4.20 -0.04 17.17
C VAL A 157 4.89 0.39 18.46
N THR A 158 5.21 1.67 18.57
CA THR A 158 5.84 2.28 19.74
C THR A 158 4.78 2.77 20.71
N SER A 159 5.18 3.35 21.83
CA SER A 159 4.24 3.93 22.81
C SER A 159 3.56 5.24 22.35
N THR A 160 3.74 5.63 21.08
CA THR A 160 3.02 6.78 20.51
C THR A 160 1.61 6.36 20.10
N HIS A 161 0.75 7.33 19.81
CA HIS A 161 -0.57 7.10 19.23
C HIS A 161 -0.72 8.03 18.03
N CYS A 162 -0.32 7.56 16.85
CA CYS A 162 -0.27 8.41 15.66
C CYS A 162 -0.78 7.67 14.42
N ALA A 163 -1.65 8.33 13.65
CA ALA A 163 -2.14 7.85 12.35
C ALA A 163 -1.16 8.25 11.22
N TYR A 164 0.07 7.74 11.25
CA TYR A 164 1.09 8.08 10.27
C TYR A 164 0.82 7.42 8.91
N ASP A 165 0.46 6.14 8.93
CA ASP A 165 0.18 5.33 7.75
C ASP A 165 -1.25 5.53 7.28
N ARG A 166 -1.42 5.70 5.97
CA ARG A 166 -2.71 6.07 5.37
C ARG A 166 -3.02 5.25 4.14
N ILE A 167 -4.32 5.09 3.89
CA ILE A 167 -4.87 4.65 2.61
C ILE A 167 -5.90 5.69 2.19
N VAL A 168 -5.71 6.25 1.00
CA VAL A 168 -6.58 7.24 0.38
C VAL A 168 -6.99 6.72 -0.99
N VAL A 169 -8.27 6.80 -1.33
CA VAL A 169 -8.78 6.30 -2.61
C VAL A 169 -9.57 7.36 -3.37
N ALA A 170 -9.32 7.42 -4.67
CA ALA A 170 -10.06 8.23 -5.64
C ALA A 170 -10.68 7.34 -6.72
N GLY A 171 -11.71 7.86 -7.40
CA GLY A 171 -12.44 7.13 -8.43
C GLY A 171 -13.65 6.37 -7.87
N THR A 172 -14.81 6.54 -8.51
CA THR A 172 -16.07 6.00 -8.03
C THR A 172 -16.09 4.48 -8.03
N LEU A 173 -15.45 3.82 -9.00
CA LEU A 173 -15.44 2.37 -9.07
C LEU A 173 -14.57 1.78 -7.97
N LEU A 174 -13.38 2.35 -7.72
CA LEU A 174 -12.51 1.92 -6.63
C LEU A 174 -13.15 2.18 -5.26
N GLN A 175 -13.70 3.37 -5.01
CA GLN A 175 -14.40 3.70 -3.76
C GLN A 175 -15.55 2.72 -3.48
N ASN A 176 -16.35 2.41 -4.50
CA ASN A 176 -17.43 1.43 -4.37
C ASN A 176 -16.92 0.00 -4.21
N ALA A 177 -15.73 -0.32 -4.72
CA ALA A 177 -15.11 -1.62 -4.55
C ALA A 177 -14.52 -1.82 -3.15
N ILE A 178 -14.33 -0.80 -2.31
CA ILE A 178 -13.86 -1.00 -0.93
C ILE A 178 -14.91 -1.75 -0.09
N VAL A 179 -14.50 -2.82 0.60
CA VAL A 179 -15.33 -3.47 1.63
C VAL A 179 -15.44 -2.52 2.83
N PRO A 180 -16.65 -2.12 3.25
CA PRO A 180 -16.83 -1.17 4.35
C PRO A 180 -16.11 -1.62 5.62
N ASN A 181 -15.39 -0.69 6.27
CA ASN A 181 -14.64 -0.90 7.51
C ASN A 181 -13.50 -1.93 7.45
N SER A 182 -13.10 -2.39 6.25
CA SER A 182 -11.94 -3.29 6.09
C SER A 182 -10.60 -2.59 6.27
N ALA A 183 -10.56 -1.27 6.06
CA ALA A 183 -9.36 -0.46 6.18
C ALA A 183 -8.98 -0.26 7.65
N VAL A 184 -8.04 -1.06 8.16
CA VAL A 184 -7.57 -1.01 9.55
C VAL A 184 -6.06 -1.19 9.66
N PRO A 185 -5.43 -0.60 10.70
CA PRO A 185 -4.07 -0.96 11.09
C PRO A 185 -4.01 -2.43 11.53
N PHE A 186 -2.97 -3.15 11.15
CA PHE A 186 -2.73 -4.51 11.67
C PHE A 186 -1.73 -4.51 12.80
N ASP A 187 -2.24 -4.70 14.01
CA ASP A 187 -1.42 -4.94 15.20
C ASP A 187 -0.88 -6.38 15.17
N PHE A 188 0.25 -6.54 14.50
CA PHE A 188 0.95 -7.83 14.41
C PHE A 188 1.56 -8.24 15.75
N GLN A 189 1.84 -7.28 16.65
CA GLN A 189 2.32 -7.60 17.99
C GLN A 189 1.25 -8.38 18.75
N ALA A 190 0.03 -7.88 18.79
CA ALA A 190 -1.10 -8.57 19.39
C ALA A 190 -1.45 -9.86 18.62
N ALA A 191 -1.52 -9.80 17.28
CA ALA A 191 -1.92 -10.94 16.46
C ALA A 191 -1.00 -12.16 16.61
N TYR A 192 0.30 -11.92 16.82
CA TYR A 192 1.31 -12.98 16.95
C TYR A 192 1.83 -13.14 18.39
N GLY A 193 1.30 -12.40 19.36
CA GLY A 193 1.71 -12.47 20.76
C GLY A 193 3.18 -12.11 20.99
N LEU A 194 3.68 -11.09 20.29
CA LEU A 194 5.07 -10.65 20.38
C LEU A 194 5.30 -9.73 21.59
N SER A 195 6.51 -9.77 22.14
CA SER A 195 6.94 -8.80 23.16
C SER A 195 7.39 -7.49 22.51
N ASP A 196 7.32 -6.38 23.25
CA ASP A 196 7.80 -5.06 22.80
C ASP A 196 9.25 -5.12 22.28
N GLN A 197 10.11 -5.86 22.98
CA GLN A 197 11.51 -6.06 22.59
C GLN A 197 11.63 -6.76 21.23
N THR A 198 10.77 -7.76 20.96
CA THR A 198 10.74 -8.46 19.67
C THR A 198 10.25 -7.53 18.56
N VAL A 199 9.31 -6.64 18.84
CA VAL A 199 8.80 -5.71 17.82
C VAL A 199 9.81 -4.61 17.50
N CYS A 200 10.50 -4.09 18.52
CA CYS A 200 11.50 -3.03 18.36
C CYS A 200 12.82 -3.53 17.73
N ASP A 201 13.21 -4.78 18.00
CA ASP A 201 14.43 -5.40 17.46
C ASP A 201 14.22 -6.07 16.09
N TYR A 202 12.98 -6.19 15.59
CA TYR A 202 12.66 -6.72 14.26
C TYR A 202 12.23 -5.61 13.27
N PRO A 203 13.17 -4.81 12.73
CA PRO A 203 13.08 -4.57 11.30
C PRO A 203 13.25 -5.93 10.61
N LEU A 204 12.53 -6.19 9.53
CA LEU A 204 12.39 -7.46 8.81
C LEU A 204 13.68 -8.15 8.29
N ASP A 205 14.86 -7.76 8.76
CA ASP A 205 16.17 -8.29 8.41
C ASP A 205 16.40 -9.76 8.84
N ARG A 206 15.62 -10.32 9.77
CA ARG A 206 15.85 -11.69 10.29
C ARG A 206 14.87 -12.78 9.86
N LEU A 207 13.75 -12.45 9.23
CA LEU A 207 12.80 -13.46 8.73
C LEU A 207 13.33 -14.26 7.53
N TYR A 208 14.41 -13.81 6.88
CA TYR A 208 15.06 -14.52 5.77
C TYR A 208 16.23 -15.43 6.16
N SER A 209 16.58 -15.54 7.45
CA SER A 209 17.82 -16.22 7.88
C SER A 209 17.77 -17.74 7.92
N ASN A 210 16.63 -18.39 7.65
CA ASN A 210 16.56 -19.86 7.60
C ASN A 210 16.86 -20.46 6.21
N GLY A 211 17.22 -19.65 5.22
CA GLY A 211 17.84 -20.09 3.97
C GLY A 211 19.26 -19.55 3.91
N GLY A 212 20.25 -20.38 4.24
CA GLY A 212 21.65 -19.95 4.34
C GLY A 212 22.17 -19.30 3.05
N LEU A 213 22.53 -18.02 3.12
CA LEU A 213 23.55 -17.40 2.28
C LEU A 213 24.22 -16.28 3.08
N GLY A 214 25.55 -16.26 3.05
CA GLY A 214 26.39 -15.50 3.99
C GLY A 214 26.33 -13.98 3.85
N ARG A 215 26.74 -13.33 4.96
CA ARG A 215 27.02 -11.89 5.11
C ARG A 215 27.65 -11.27 3.85
N ARG A 216 27.00 -10.23 3.31
CA ARG A 216 27.66 -9.04 2.76
C ARG A 216 26.80 -7.79 3.03
N ASP A 217 27.45 -6.80 3.62
CA ASP A 217 27.21 -5.35 3.56
C ASP A 217 25.81 -4.80 3.92
N GLY A 218 25.68 -4.38 5.19
CA GLY A 218 25.57 -2.95 5.49
C GLY A 218 24.31 -2.16 5.12
N VAL A 219 23.20 -2.78 4.72
CA VAL A 219 21.91 -2.08 4.58
C VAL A 219 21.00 -2.44 5.74
N ARG A 220 20.81 -1.53 6.70
CA ARG A 220 19.71 -1.63 7.67
C ARG A 220 18.45 -1.15 6.97
N SER A 221 17.66 -2.08 6.43
CA SER A 221 16.32 -1.78 5.94
C SER A 221 15.38 -1.67 7.13
N ARG A 222 15.08 -0.46 7.59
CA ARG A 222 13.98 -0.26 8.53
C ARG A 222 12.67 -0.34 7.75
N LEU A 223 12.11 -1.53 7.64
CA LEU A 223 10.70 -1.65 7.30
C LEU A 223 9.90 -1.36 8.59
N LEU A 224 9.59 -0.09 8.86
CA LEU A 224 8.46 0.22 9.74
C LEU A 224 7.21 -0.10 8.91
N ALA A 225 6.58 -1.24 9.17
CA ALA A 225 5.32 -1.57 8.54
C ALA A 225 4.34 -1.97 9.63
N ILE A 226 3.57 -1.02 10.13
CA ILE A 226 2.17 -1.38 10.36
C ILE A 226 1.58 -1.55 8.98
N THR A 227 1.33 -2.81 8.64
CA THR A 227 0.67 -3.15 7.38
C THR A 227 -0.77 -2.70 7.54
N VAL A 228 -1.17 -1.66 6.82
CA VAL A 228 -2.59 -1.34 6.69
C VAL A 228 -3.18 -2.29 5.66
N PHE A 229 -4.27 -2.97 6.01
CA PHE A 229 -5.01 -3.82 5.08
C PHE A 229 -6.24 -3.09 4.58
N VAL A 230 -6.63 -3.38 3.34
CA VAL A 230 -7.91 -2.96 2.78
C VAL A 230 -8.41 -4.06 1.86
N ASP A 231 -9.68 -4.44 2.03
CA ASP A 231 -10.29 -5.48 1.20
C ASP A 231 -11.08 -4.85 0.06
N LEU A 232 -10.92 -5.40 -1.14
CA LEU A 232 -11.73 -5.07 -2.30
C LEU A 232 -12.84 -6.12 -2.48
N LYS A 233 -14.04 -5.65 -2.81
CA LYS A 233 -15.21 -6.49 -3.07
C LYS A 233 -14.97 -7.34 -4.31
N GLU A 234 -15.31 -8.62 -4.19
CA GLU A 234 -15.44 -9.53 -5.32
C GLU A 234 -16.72 -9.22 -6.14
N PRO A 235 -16.76 -9.52 -7.45
CA PRO A 235 -17.95 -9.38 -8.26
C PRO A 235 -19.02 -10.38 -7.82
N LEU A 236 -20.29 -9.95 -7.85
CA LEU A 236 -21.42 -10.83 -7.58
C LEU A 236 -21.52 -11.89 -8.69
N VAL A 237 -21.30 -13.16 -8.35
CA VAL A 237 -21.55 -14.29 -9.26
C VAL A 237 -23.03 -14.66 -9.15
N CYS A 238 -23.84 -14.23 -10.12
CA CYS A 238 -25.19 -14.78 -10.29
C CYS A 238 -25.09 -16.20 -10.85
N ALA A 239 -25.00 -17.21 -9.97
CA ALA A 239 -25.27 -18.59 -10.37
C ALA A 239 -26.78 -18.74 -10.66
N PRO A 240 -27.19 -19.38 -11.77
CA PRO A 240 -28.59 -19.71 -11.97
C PRO A 240 -29.00 -20.77 -10.93
N GLY A 241 -29.78 -20.35 -9.93
CA GLY A 241 -30.40 -21.23 -8.95
C GLY A 241 -29.59 -21.49 -7.67
N ASN A 242 -29.48 -20.46 -6.82
CA ASN A 242 -29.68 -20.53 -5.35
C ASN A 242 -29.03 -19.29 -4.73
N LEU A 243 -29.85 -18.45 -4.09
CA LEU A 243 -29.40 -17.35 -3.24
C LEU A 243 -28.71 -17.95 -2.00
N PHE A 244 -27.41 -18.20 -2.09
CA PHE A 244 -26.58 -18.26 -0.91
C PHE A 244 -26.05 -16.85 -0.67
N PRO A 245 -26.27 -16.24 0.53
CA PRO A 245 -25.52 -15.05 0.89
C PRO A 245 -24.03 -15.43 0.82
N GLY A 246 -23.25 -14.68 0.05
CA GLY A 246 -21.81 -14.86 -0.02
C GLY A 246 -21.28 -14.92 1.41
N ARG A 247 -20.75 -16.07 1.82
CA ARG A 247 -20.02 -16.15 3.08
C ARG A 247 -18.83 -15.24 2.91
N TYR A 248 -18.85 -14.11 3.61
CA TYR A 248 -17.63 -13.49 4.09
C TYR A 248 -16.97 -14.52 5.02
N GLU A 249 -16.21 -15.44 4.45
CA GLU A 249 -15.08 -15.99 5.20
C GLU A 249 -14.05 -14.87 5.20
N GLN A 250 -13.94 -14.18 6.33
CA GLN A 250 -12.65 -13.62 6.71
C GLN A 250 -11.66 -14.80 6.60
N ARG A 251 -10.92 -14.88 5.50
CA ARG A 251 -9.73 -15.71 5.45
C ARG A 251 -8.71 -15.00 6.31
N THR A 252 -8.88 -15.17 7.62
CA THR A 252 -7.80 -15.04 8.56
C THR A 252 -6.64 -15.87 8.00
N MET A 253 -5.45 -15.27 7.97
CA MET A 253 -4.24 -16.05 7.81
C MET A 253 -4.32 -17.24 8.77
N PRO A 254 -3.83 -18.44 8.38
CA PRO A 254 -3.86 -19.61 9.27
C PRO A 254 -3.24 -19.23 10.62
N GLY A 255 -4.06 -19.00 11.65
CA GLY A 255 -3.60 -18.54 12.97
C GLY A 255 -4.41 -17.43 13.64
N ALA A 256 -5.17 -16.59 12.94
CA ALA A 256 -5.96 -15.55 13.61
C ALA A 256 -7.30 -16.12 14.12
N LYS A 257 -7.39 -16.34 15.43
CA LYS A 257 -8.63 -16.69 16.13
C LYS A 257 -9.50 -15.44 16.24
N SER A 258 -10.75 -15.53 15.77
CA SER A 258 -11.82 -14.58 16.07
C SER A 258 -12.12 -14.59 17.58
N TRP A 259 -12.17 -13.41 18.21
CA TRP A 259 -12.66 -13.22 19.57
C TRP A 259 -13.80 -12.18 19.57
N PRO A 260 -14.73 -12.26 20.55
CA PRO A 260 -16.09 -11.71 20.48
C PRO A 260 -16.19 -10.20 20.49
#